data_AF-A0A327KG48-F1
#
_entry.id   AF-A0A327KG48-F1
#
_cell.length_a   1.000
_cell.length_b   1.000
_cell.length_c   1.000
_cell.angle_alpha   90.00
_cell.angle_beta   90.00
_cell.angle_gamma   90.00
#
_symmetry.space_group_name_H-M   'P 1'
#
loop_
_entity.id
_entity.type
_entity.pdbx_description
1 polymer ?
#
loop_
_entity_poly.entity_id
_entity_poly.type
_entity_poly.pdbx_seq_one_letter_code
_entity_poly.pdbx_strand_id
1 'polypeptide(L)'
;MPSGRRSWFVDTNLIVYTVDPSEPEKRKIATDWLTRMVETKSLVLSPQSLNECYRVITERRPRMGRDEARLFISGFVSCCTANLDIDVLRRAWRVQDAGGFNWWDSLLIASALIARCSVFLSEDMQHERTIEGMTILDPFKLGSPEPFFS
;
A
#
# COMPACT_ATOMS: atom_id res chain seq x y z
N MET A 1 -19.46 9.86 -17.23
CA MET A 1 -18.32 9.24 -16.54
C MET A 1 -18.80 8.90 -15.13
N PRO A 2 -18.73 7.66 -14.63
CA PRO A 2 -19.09 7.44 -13.24
C PRO A 2 -18.05 8.20 -12.41
N SER A 3 -18.53 9.18 -11.66
CA SER A 3 -17.82 9.97 -10.65
C SER A 3 -17.41 9.08 -9.48
N GLY A 4 -16.64 8.04 -9.78
CA GLY A 4 -16.11 7.08 -8.82
C GLY A 4 -14.96 7.71 -8.06
N ARG A 5 -15.11 7.76 -6.74
CA ARG A 5 -14.05 8.09 -5.79
C ARG A 5 -12.77 7.31 -6.14
N ARG A 6 -11.62 7.99 -6.26
CA ARG A 6 -10.33 7.31 -6.47
C ARG A 6 -10.08 6.35 -5.31
N SER A 7 -9.85 5.08 -5.62
CA SER A 7 -9.36 4.09 -4.66
C SER A 7 -7.84 4.01 -4.74
N TRP A 8 -7.21 3.97 -3.57
CA TRP A 8 -5.78 4.07 -3.39
C TRP A 8 -5.28 2.78 -2.74
N PHE A 9 -4.50 2.01 -3.48
CA PHE A 9 -3.79 0.88 -2.90
C PHE A 9 -2.47 1.38 -2.29
N VAL A 10 -2.15 0.91 -1.10
CA VAL A 10 -0.94 1.31 -0.39
C VAL A 10 0.04 0.15 -0.28
N ASP A 11 1.27 0.40 -0.70
CA ASP A 11 2.41 -0.47 -0.42
C ASP A 11 2.70 -0.55 1.09
N THR A 12 3.20 -1.69 1.53
CA THR A 12 3.54 -1.99 2.91
C THR A 12 4.50 -0.96 3.52
N ASN A 13 5.43 -0.41 2.73
CA ASN A 13 6.42 0.56 3.22
C ASN A 13 5.77 1.78 3.89
N LEU A 14 4.68 2.34 3.36
CA LEU A 14 3.95 3.45 3.97
C LEU A 14 3.42 3.08 5.37
N ILE A 15 2.86 1.88 5.54
CA ILE A 15 2.38 1.41 6.85
C ILE A 15 3.56 1.32 7.83
N VAL A 16 4.69 0.76 7.39
CA VAL A 16 5.90 0.64 8.21
C VAL A 16 6.44 1.99 8.64
N TYR A 17 6.44 2.99 7.76
CA TYR A 17 6.91 4.34 8.11
C TYR A 17 6.09 5.00 9.22
N THR A 18 4.80 4.68 9.38
CA THR A 18 3.99 5.25 10.48
C THR A 18 4.52 4.93 11.88
N VAL A 19 5.30 3.85 12.00
CA VAL A 19 5.90 3.37 13.26
C VAL A 19 7.43 3.46 13.25
N ASP A 20 8.01 4.16 12.27
CA ASP A 20 9.45 4.31 12.14
C ASP A 20 9.95 5.63 12.79
N PRO A 21 10.58 5.57 13.99
CA PRO A 21 11.13 6.77 14.62
C PRO A 21 12.39 7.34 13.95
N SER A 22 13.11 6.58 13.11
CA SER A 22 14.33 7.10 12.47
C SER A 22 14.04 8.00 11.27
N GLU A 23 12.80 8.01 10.78
CA GLU A 23 12.39 8.72 9.57
C GLU A 23 11.19 9.66 9.86
N PRO A 24 11.36 10.69 10.72
CA PRO A 24 10.24 11.49 11.22
C PRO A 24 9.47 12.22 10.12
N GLU A 25 10.14 12.67 9.06
CA GLU A 25 9.51 13.33 7.93
C GLU A 25 8.65 12.36 7.11
N LYS A 26 9.19 11.20 6.74
CA LYS A 26 8.44 10.15 6.05
C LYS A 26 7.31 9.60 6.90
N ARG A 27 7.53 9.43 8.21
CA ARG A 27 6.50 9.04 9.17
C ARG A 27 5.32 10.00 9.13
N LYS A 28 5.59 11.31 9.15
CA LYS A 28 4.56 12.34 9.05
C LYS A 28 3.79 12.22 7.73
N ILE A 29 4.50 12.20 6.59
CA ILE A 29 3.88 12.09 5.26
C ILE A 29 3.02 10.81 5.16
N ALA A 30 3.56 9.65 5.53
CA ALA A 30 2.83 8.39 5.49
C ALA A 30 1.58 8.40 6.39
N THR A 31 1.68 9.00 7.58
CA THR A 31 0.56 9.15 8.51
C THR A 31 -0.52 10.06 7.92
N ASP A 32 -0.14 11.19 7.31
CA ASP A 32 -1.08 12.14 6.70
C ASP A 32 -1.85 11.47 5.55
N TRP A 33 -1.13 10.78 4.64
CA TRP A 33 -1.72 10.03 3.54
C TRP A 33 -2.70 8.95 4.02
N LEU A 34 -2.28 8.09 4.96
CA LEU A 34 -3.13 7.02 5.50
C LEU A 34 -4.36 7.57 6.21
N THR A 35 -4.19 8.62 7.03
CA THR A 35 -5.30 9.28 7.72
C THR A 35 -6.34 9.78 6.73
N ARG A 36 -5.89 10.50 5.68
CA ARG A 36 -6.80 11.05 4.69
C ARG A 36 -7.53 9.95 3.90
N MET A 37 -6.84 8.87 3.53
CA MET A 37 -7.47 7.74 2.85
C MET A 37 -8.48 6.98 3.72
N VAL A 38 -8.23 6.88 5.04
CA VAL A 38 -9.17 6.27 6.00
C VAL A 38 -10.40 7.15 6.21
N GLU A 39 -10.22 8.45 6.48
CA GLU A 39 -11.33 9.42 6.60
C GLU A 39 -12.21 9.42 5.36
N THR A 40 -11.56 9.37 4.20
CA THR A 40 -12.22 9.30 2.91
C THR A 40 -12.54 7.88 2.47
N LYS A 41 -12.53 6.85 3.33
CA LYS A 41 -12.92 5.47 2.98
C LYS A 41 -12.43 5.01 1.58
N SER A 42 -11.21 5.39 1.23
CA SER A 42 -10.61 5.21 -0.10
C SER A 42 -9.33 4.40 -0.05
N LEU A 43 -8.84 4.11 1.17
CA LEU A 43 -7.74 3.19 1.43
C LEU A 43 -8.14 1.76 1.03
N VAL A 44 -7.30 1.14 0.22
CA VAL A 44 -7.37 -0.28 -0.12
C VAL A 44 -6.07 -0.94 0.30
N LEU A 45 -6.20 -2.00 1.09
CA LEU A 45 -5.12 -2.92 1.45
C LEU A 45 -5.51 -4.34 1.07
N SER A 46 -4.53 -5.24 1.13
CA SER A 46 -4.75 -6.68 1.02
C SER A 46 -4.16 -7.41 2.23
N PRO A 47 -4.54 -8.68 2.48
CA PRO A 47 -3.84 -9.51 3.46
C PRO A 47 -2.32 -9.58 3.23
N GLN A 48 -1.88 -9.47 1.97
CA GLN A 48 -0.45 -9.46 1.63
C GLN A 48 0.27 -8.24 2.21
N SER A 49 -0.35 -7.05 2.17
CA SER A 49 0.16 -5.83 2.78
C SER A 49 0.40 -6.01 4.29
N LEU A 50 -0.53 -6.67 4.98
CA LEU A 50 -0.43 -6.93 6.41
C LEU A 50 0.64 -7.98 6.75
N ASN A 51 0.74 -9.04 5.95
CA ASN A 51 1.76 -10.08 6.11
C ASN A 51 3.18 -9.51 5.99
N GLU A 52 3.40 -8.66 4.99
CA GLU A 52 4.68 -7.98 4.82
C GLU A 52 4.95 -7.01 5.95
N CYS A 53 3.95 -6.23 6.37
CA CYS A 53 4.08 -5.31 7.49
C CYS A 53 4.52 -6.05 8.75
N TYR A 54 3.83 -7.14 9.11
CA TYR A 54 4.16 -7.98 10.26
C TYR A 54 5.60 -8.45 10.22
N ARG A 55 6.02 -9.04 9.10
CA ARG A 55 7.39 -9.54 8.93
C ARG A 55 8.42 -8.41 9.06
N VAL A 56 8.13 -7.23 8.54
CA VAL A 56 9.05 -6.09 8.65
C VAL A 56 9.18 -5.62 10.09
N ILE A 57 8.06 -5.35 10.77
CA ILE A 57 8.07 -4.73 12.12
C ILE A 57 8.43 -5.71 13.24
N THR A 58 8.43 -7.03 12.99
CA THR A 58 8.78 -8.05 13.99
C THR A 58 10.09 -8.78 13.73
N GLU A 59 10.54 -8.89 12.46
CA GLU A 59 11.73 -9.69 12.11
C GLU A 59 12.81 -8.86 11.43
N ARG A 60 12.49 -8.16 10.32
CA ARG A 60 13.53 -7.47 9.52
C ARG A 60 14.03 -6.19 10.14
N ARG A 61 13.12 -5.40 10.71
CA ARG A 61 13.40 -4.14 11.40
C ARG A 61 12.53 -4.09 12.65
N PRO A 62 12.86 -4.86 13.70
CA PRO A 62 12.02 -4.96 14.88
C PRO A 62 11.73 -3.58 15.46
N ARG A 63 10.45 -3.19 15.48
CA ARG A 63 9.98 -1.90 16.02
C ARG A 63 9.20 -2.06 17.31
N MET A 64 8.61 -3.24 17.51
CA MET A 64 7.69 -3.53 18.60
C MET A 64 7.65 -5.04 18.89
N GLY A 65 7.11 -5.40 20.05
CA GLY A 65 6.87 -6.80 20.41
C GLY A 65 5.81 -7.45 19.52
N ARG A 66 5.77 -8.78 19.44
CA ARG A 66 4.82 -9.51 18.58
C ARG A 66 3.36 -9.21 18.93
N ASP A 67 3.03 -9.04 20.20
CA ASP A 67 1.65 -8.76 20.62
C ASP A 67 1.22 -7.32 20.27
N GLU A 68 2.13 -6.36 20.43
CA GLU A 68 1.93 -4.99 19.98
C GLU A 68 1.80 -4.91 18.45
N ALA A 69 2.62 -5.65 17.70
CA ALA A 69 2.52 -5.77 16.25
C ALA A 69 1.18 -6.33 15.79
N ARG A 70 0.65 -7.37 16.46
CA ARG A 70 -0.67 -7.93 16.16
C ARG A 70 -1.77 -6.92 16.41
N LEU A 71 -1.70 -6.17 17.52
CA LEU A 71 -2.67 -5.11 17.82
C LEU A 71 -2.63 -3.99 16.78
N PHE A 72 -1.43 -3.53 16.42
CA PHE A 72 -1.21 -2.52 15.39
C PHE A 72 -1.81 -2.95 14.04
N ILE A 73 -1.49 -4.16 13.57
CA ILE A 73 -1.99 -4.69 12.30
C ILE A 73 -3.51 -4.89 12.32
N SER A 74 -4.07 -5.29 13.46
CA SER A 74 -5.52 -5.45 13.61
C SER A 74 -6.29 -4.16 13.31
N GLY A 75 -5.67 -2.99 13.52
CA GLY A 75 -6.25 -1.69 13.17
C GLY A 75 -6.49 -1.49 11.66
N PHE A 76 -5.81 -2.24 10.80
CA PHE A 76 -5.92 -2.14 9.34
C PHE A 76 -6.79 -3.22 8.69
N VAL A 77 -7.29 -4.19 9.47
CA VAL A 77 -8.07 -5.32 8.92
C VAL A 77 -9.32 -4.86 8.19
N SER A 78 -10.00 -3.82 8.69
CA SER A 78 -11.19 -3.24 8.03
C SER A 78 -10.89 -2.55 6.69
N CYS A 79 -9.62 -2.20 6.43
CA CYS A 79 -9.16 -1.61 5.18
C CYS A 79 -8.70 -2.67 4.16
N CYS A 80 -8.61 -3.95 4.55
CA CYS A 80 -8.24 -5.05 3.67
C CYS A 80 -9.41 -5.48 2.78
N THR A 81 -9.73 -4.62 1.80
CA THR A 81 -10.81 -4.83 0.85
C THR A 81 -10.36 -5.51 -0.46
N ALA A 82 -9.06 -5.59 -0.72
CA ALA A 82 -8.52 -6.38 -1.83
C ALA A 82 -8.22 -7.82 -1.38
N ASN A 83 -8.47 -8.77 -2.26
CA ASN A 83 -8.25 -10.18 -1.99
C ASN A 83 -6.75 -10.55 -2.03
N LEU A 84 -6.45 -11.73 -1.48
CA LEU A 84 -5.24 -12.51 -1.71
C LEU A 84 -5.68 -13.95 -2.00
N ASP A 85 -6.03 -14.23 -3.24
CA ASP A 85 -6.57 -15.52 -3.70
C ASP A 85 -5.79 -16.05 -4.92
N ILE A 86 -6.27 -17.15 -5.52
CA ILE A 86 -5.63 -17.78 -6.69
C ILE A 86 -5.64 -16.86 -7.91
N ASP A 87 -6.61 -15.96 -8.04
CA ASP A 87 -6.66 -15.04 -9.16
C ASP A 87 -5.62 -13.93 -9.00
N VAL A 88 -5.37 -13.47 -7.77
CA VAL A 88 -4.21 -12.62 -7.44
C VAL A 88 -2.91 -13.31 -7.80
N LEU A 89 -2.74 -14.59 -7.43
CA LEU A 89 -1.53 -15.35 -7.75
C LEU A 89 -1.27 -15.42 -9.27
N ARG A 90 -2.29 -15.80 -10.05
CA ARG A 90 -2.19 -15.88 -11.52
C ARG A 90 -1.91 -14.53 -12.14
N ARG A 91 -2.50 -13.47 -11.58
CA ARG A 91 -2.31 -12.10 -12.03
C ARG A 91 -0.89 -11.60 -11.73
N ALA A 92 -0.35 -11.96 -10.58
CA ALA A 92 1.02 -11.60 -10.18
C ALA A 92 2.07 -12.17 -11.13
N TRP A 93 1.91 -13.41 -11.63
CA TRP A 93 2.79 -13.94 -12.68
C TRP A 93 2.82 -13.06 -13.92
N ARG A 94 1.65 -12.65 -14.41
CA ARG A 94 1.56 -11.77 -15.59
C ARG A 94 2.18 -10.39 -15.33
N VAL A 95 1.97 -9.84 -14.13
CA VAL A 95 2.58 -8.56 -13.71
C VAL A 95 4.11 -8.68 -13.67
N GLN A 96 4.62 -9.78 -13.12
CA GLN A 96 6.06 -10.04 -13.04
C GLN A 96 6.68 -10.16 -14.44
N ASP A 97 6.07 -10.99 -15.31
CA ASP A 97 6.54 -11.23 -16.67
C ASP A 97 6.56 -9.96 -17.52
N ALA A 98 5.52 -9.12 -17.41
CA ALA A 98 5.40 -7.90 -18.19
C ALA A 98 6.19 -6.71 -17.61
N GLY A 99 6.33 -6.66 -16.29
CA GLY A 99 6.73 -5.46 -15.57
C GLY A 99 8.11 -5.49 -14.95
N GLY A 100 8.73 -6.67 -14.80
CA GLY A 100 10.03 -6.84 -14.16
C GLY A 100 10.04 -6.58 -12.65
N PHE A 101 8.86 -6.61 -12.00
CA PHE A 101 8.75 -6.42 -10.56
C PHE A 101 9.24 -7.64 -9.78
N ASN A 102 9.72 -7.42 -8.56
CA ASN A 102 9.99 -8.55 -7.67
C ASN A 102 8.68 -9.29 -7.32
N TRP A 103 8.78 -10.51 -6.81
CA TRP A 103 7.61 -11.35 -6.57
C TRP A 103 6.60 -10.74 -5.58
N TRP A 104 7.07 -10.12 -4.50
CA TRP A 104 6.23 -9.53 -3.47
C TRP A 104 5.49 -8.30 -4.00
N ASP A 105 6.22 -7.42 -4.71
CA ASP A 105 5.64 -6.27 -5.42
C ASP A 105 4.58 -6.72 -6.43
N SER A 106 4.83 -7.82 -7.15
CA SER A 106 3.90 -8.34 -8.16
C SER A 106 2.58 -8.80 -7.54
N LEU A 107 2.60 -9.35 -6.32
CA LEU A 107 1.39 -9.70 -5.59
C LEU A 107 0.59 -8.48 -5.17
N LEU A 108 1.25 -7.45 -4.63
CA LEU A 108 0.58 -6.20 -4.23
C LEU A 108 -0.04 -5.49 -5.43
N ILE A 109 0.71 -5.37 -6.54
CA ILE A 109 0.22 -4.77 -7.79
C ILE A 109 -0.96 -5.58 -8.32
N ALA A 110 -0.88 -6.92 -8.32
CA ALA A 110 -1.97 -7.77 -8.76
C ALA A 110 -3.25 -7.57 -7.93
N SER A 111 -3.15 -7.52 -6.60
CA SER A 111 -4.27 -7.21 -5.71
C SER A 111 -4.86 -5.83 -6.01
N ALA A 112 -4.04 -4.81 -6.22
CA ALA A 112 -4.48 -3.46 -6.55
C ALA A 112 -5.22 -3.38 -7.89
N LEU A 113 -4.70 -4.06 -8.93
CA LEU A 113 -5.33 -4.13 -10.25
C LEU A 113 -6.68 -4.85 -10.20
N ILE A 114 -6.77 -5.97 -9.47
CA ILE A 114 -8.03 -6.72 -9.31
C ILE A 114 -9.06 -5.90 -8.53
N ALA A 115 -8.62 -5.17 -7.49
CA ALA A 115 -9.46 -4.23 -6.74
C ALA A 115 -9.82 -2.96 -7.53
N ARG A 116 -9.35 -2.83 -8.78
CA ARG A 116 -9.57 -1.68 -9.67
C ARG A 116 -9.11 -0.36 -9.06
N CYS A 117 -8.01 -0.38 -8.33
CA CYS A 117 -7.39 0.83 -7.82
C CYS A 117 -6.88 1.70 -8.96
N SER A 118 -7.17 3.00 -8.88
CA SER A 118 -6.64 3.99 -9.84
C SER A 118 -5.19 4.37 -9.54
N VAL A 119 -4.78 4.26 -8.27
CA VAL A 119 -3.45 4.63 -7.81
C VAL A 119 -2.87 3.56 -6.89
N PHE A 120 -1.57 3.32 -7.03
CA PHE A 120 -0.75 2.52 -6.13
C PHE A 120 0.32 3.43 -5.50
N LEU A 121 0.33 3.57 -4.17
CA LEU A 121 1.32 4.38 -3.47
C LEU A 121 2.52 3.54 -3.05
N SER A 122 3.72 3.88 -3.53
CA SER A 122 4.98 3.19 -3.20
C SER A 122 6.19 4.08 -3.40
N GLU A 123 7.17 4.00 -2.49
CA GLU A 123 8.49 4.61 -2.62
C GLU A 123 9.46 3.79 -3.49
N ASP A 124 9.32 2.46 -3.46
CA ASP A 124 10.31 1.54 -4.03
C ASP A 124 10.11 1.31 -5.54
N MET A 125 9.12 1.97 -6.14
CA MET A 125 8.73 1.83 -7.52
C MET A 125 8.89 3.14 -8.31
N GLN A 126 8.96 3.02 -9.64
CA GLN A 126 9.09 4.19 -10.50
C GLN A 126 7.84 5.09 -10.42
N HIS A 127 8.05 6.31 -9.90
CA HIS A 127 7.03 7.36 -9.86
C HIS A 127 6.43 7.62 -11.25
N GLU A 128 5.11 7.83 -11.29
CA GLU A 128 4.29 8.06 -12.49
C GLU A 128 4.26 6.92 -13.51
N ARG A 129 4.79 5.73 -13.16
CA ARG A 129 4.64 4.55 -14.01
C ARG A 129 3.17 4.10 -14.03
N THR A 130 2.62 3.90 -15.22
CA THR A 130 1.28 3.34 -15.40
C THR A 130 1.35 1.84 -15.70
N ILE A 131 0.50 1.06 -15.04
CA ILE A 131 0.29 -0.36 -15.27
C ILE A 131 -1.19 -0.57 -15.50
N GLU A 132 -1.59 -0.90 -16.72
CA GLU A 132 -2.98 -1.25 -17.05
C GLU A 132 -4.01 -0.23 -16.54
N GLY A 133 -3.69 1.05 -16.63
CA GLY A 133 -4.54 2.17 -16.20
C GLY A 133 -4.42 2.58 -14.73
N MET A 134 -3.71 1.80 -13.90
CA MET A 134 -3.33 2.19 -12.54
C MET A 134 -1.99 2.94 -12.56
N THR A 135 -1.90 4.08 -11.86
CA THR A 135 -0.67 4.87 -11.77
C THR A 135 0.04 4.63 -10.44
N ILE A 136 1.34 4.39 -10.48
CA ILE A 136 2.18 4.34 -9.30
C ILE A 136 2.61 5.75 -8.93
N LEU A 137 2.39 6.15 -7.67
CA LEU A 137 2.81 7.44 -7.14
C LEU A 137 3.66 7.23 -5.89
N ASP A 138 4.64 8.10 -5.72
CA ASP A 138 5.58 8.08 -4.61
C ASP A 138 5.16 9.20 -3.65
N PRO A 139 4.61 8.87 -2.47
CA PRO A 139 4.09 9.88 -1.55
C PRO A 139 5.19 10.82 -1.04
N PHE A 140 6.45 10.38 -1.00
CA PHE A 140 7.56 11.17 -0.46
C PHE A 140 8.09 12.19 -1.47
N LYS A 141 7.80 12.00 -2.76
CA LYS A 141 7.98 13.04 -3.79
C LYS A 141 6.84 14.04 -3.85
N LEU A 142 5.63 13.59 -3.52
CA LEU A 142 4.42 14.42 -3.58
C LEU A 142 4.22 15.27 -2.31
N GLY A 143 4.70 14.79 -1.15
CA GLY A 143 4.52 15.47 0.12
C GLY A 143 3.08 15.34 0.62
N SER A 144 2.38 16.46 0.79
CA SER A 144 1.04 16.50 1.38
C SER A 144 -0.01 15.79 0.51
N PRO A 145 -0.93 15.00 1.09
CA PRO A 145 -2.04 14.38 0.36
C PRO A 145 -3.12 15.38 -0.08
N GLU A 146 -3.25 16.55 0.56
CA GLU A 146 -4.40 17.45 0.37
C GLU A 146 -4.78 17.75 -1.09
N PRO A 147 -3.84 18.01 -2.03
CA PRO A 147 -4.17 18.26 -3.44
C PRO A 147 -4.88 17.10 -4.15
N PHE A 148 -4.85 15.89 -3.58
CA PHE A 148 -5.41 14.68 -4.16
C PHE A 148 -6.79 14.30 -3.60
N PHE A 149 -7.24 14.95 -2.53
CA PHE A 149 -8.50 14.65 -1.83
C PHE A 149 -9.42 15.88 -1.69
N SER A 150 -9.14 16.94 -2.46
CA SER A 150 -9.98 18.13 -2.64
C SER A 150 -11.16 17.88 -3.58
#